data_AF-A0A957V087-F1
#
_entry.id   AF-A0A957V087-F1
#
_cell.length_a   1.000
_cell.length_b   1.000
_cell.length_c   1.000
_cell.angle_alpha   90.00
_cell.angle_beta   90.00
_cell.angle_gamma   90.00
#
_symmetry.space_group_name_H-M   'P 1'
#
loop_
_entity.id
_entity.type
_entity.pdbx_description
1 polymer ?
#
loop_
_entity_poly.entity_id
_entity_poly.type
_entity_poly.pdbx_seq_one_letter_code
_entity_poly.pdbx_strand_id
1 'polypeptide(L)'
;HAELDKLRPYYPTADIPLFDGYDLEDDPEDPLRFFAAAEGIDPAITLRETTPAAFVQHVRARQLSLPVITGELNSGKYGATFPGTFSARTYLKVMAHDCAHLLFRFAEPLATLAWCAGRPYATERYESWARLLLQNAVHDCICGVSIDQVHEKMEDIYRRVFDDARADVEESLAAILGDFAPGLYAAGTTPFAVDQWQPAGGELVHVQTDGVGVFAITDRMPIARTDEAVEGFTWQNAHYAAHVTSRGTVVVDDRELGTMTVWEECGDTYSDESGALLGTLLATSVPVLVERSAHHAVLVFDAAWQAVDRSATAQVRLTFDASPLLRWAIELDSQGANLRVEMAFATGGPGAIHAGMPFDVVTRPVADNDLLPRAVEGDLARIL
;
A
#
# COMPACT_ATOMS: atom_id res chain seq x y z
N HIS A 1 -43.58 -1.80 8.64
CA HIS A 1 -44.14 -2.18 7.34
C HIS A 1 -43.23 -1.77 6.20
N ALA A 2 -43.11 -0.48 5.85
CA ALA A 2 -42.29 -0.03 4.72
C ALA A 2 -40.85 -0.55 4.72
N GLU A 3 -40.15 -0.52 5.87
CA GLU A 3 -38.77 -1.00 5.94
C GLU A 3 -38.64 -2.52 5.76
N LEU A 4 -39.56 -3.29 6.33
CA LEU A 4 -39.62 -4.73 6.11
C LEU A 4 -39.92 -5.07 4.65
N ASP A 5 -40.77 -4.29 3.98
CA ASP A 5 -41.11 -4.49 2.58
C ASP A 5 -39.93 -4.20 1.65
N LYS A 6 -39.09 -3.21 1.97
CA LYS A 6 -37.83 -2.94 1.26
C LYS A 6 -36.83 -4.08 1.40
N LEU A 7 -36.72 -4.66 2.60
CA LEU A 7 -35.73 -5.70 2.90
C LEU A 7 -36.16 -7.09 2.41
N ARG A 8 -37.46 -7.38 2.40
CA ARG A 8 -38.03 -8.70 2.07
C ARG A 8 -37.49 -9.35 0.78
N PRO A 9 -37.24 -8.63 -0.33
CA PRO A 9 -36.69 -9.22 -1.55
C PRO A 9 -35.27 -9.79 -1.38
N TYR A 10 -34.51 -9.32 -0.40
CA TYR A 10 -33.11 -9.71 -0.18
C TYR A 10 -32.94 -10.85 0.82
N TYR A 11 -33.99 -11.21 1.54
CA TYR A 11 -33.94 -12.27 2.53
C TYR A 11 -34.73 -13.50 2.03
N PRO A 12 -34.11 -14.69 2.00
CA PRO A 12 -34.80 -15.93 1.60
C PRO A 12 -35.83 -16.42 2.62
N THR A 13 -36.08 -15.64 3.68
CA THR A 13 -36.97 -16.01 4.78
C THR A 13 -37.72 -14.80 5.34
N ALA A 14 -38.77 -15.05 6.12
CA ALA A 14 -39.50 -14.00 6.82
C ALA A 14 -38.74 -13.35 7.98
N ASP A 15 -37.60 -13.90 8.41
CA ASP A 15 -36.78 -13.26 9.44
C ASP A 15 -35.82 -12.27 8.80
N ILE A 16 -36.04 -11.00 9.11
CA ILE A 16 -35.30 -9.87 8.58
C ILE A 16 -34.57 -9.22 9.76
N PRO A 17 -33.24 -9.10 9.71
CA PRO A 17 -32.50 -8.38 10.74
C PRO A 17 -32.76 -6.89 10.60
N LEU A 18 -33.03 -6.23 11.73
CA LEU A 18 -33.03 -4.78 11.85
C LEU A 18 -31.81 -4.41 12.69
N PHE A 19 -30.94 -3.56 12.16
CA PHE A 19 -29.74 -3.12 12.87
C PHE A 19 -30.09 -1.91 13.73
N ASP A 20 -29.83 -2.05 15.03
CA ASP A 20 -29.99 -0.99 16.03
C ASP A 20 -28.65 -0.28 16.20
N GLY A 21 -28.43 0.76 15.41
CA GLY A 21 -27.18 1.52 15.41
C GLY A 21 -26.90 2.25 14.12
N TYR A 22 -26.34 3.45 14.24
CA TYR A 22 -25.73 4.21 13.17
C TYR A 22 -24.33 4.65 13.59
N ASP A 23 -23.55 5.14 12.64
CA ASP A 23 -22.20 5.58 12.93
C ASP A 23 -22.19 6.74 13.94
N LEU A 24 -21.40 6.59 15.00
CA LEU A 24 -21.22 7.53 16.12
C LEU A 24 -22.50 7.92 16.90
N GLU A 25 -23.62 7.22 16.71
CA GLU A 25 -24.87 7.46 17.45
C GLU A 25 -24.83 6.82 18.85
N ASP A 26 -25.09 7.61 19.89
CA ASP A 26 -25.02 7.17 21.29
C ASP A 26 -26.38 6.81 21.91
N ASP A 27 -27.49 7.21 21.28
CA ASP A 27 -28.86 6.76 21.59
C ASP A 27 -29.58 6.28 20.31
N PRO A 28 -29.15 5.13 19.72
CA PRO A 28 -29.73 4.65 18.48
C PRO A 28 -31.21 4.29 18.64
N GLU A 29 -31.91 4.26 17.51
CA GLU A 29 -33.33 3.99 17.49
C GLU A 29 -33.63 2.53 17.87
N ASP A 30 -33.77 2.23 19.18
CA ASP A 30 -34.14 0.89 19.67
C ASP A 30 -35.45 0.41 18.99
N PRO A 31 -35.37 -0.54 18.05
CA PRO A 31 -36.53 -0.98 17.29
C PRO A 31 -37.58 -1.61 18.21
N LEU A 32 -37.19 -2.26 19.31
CA LEU A 32 -38.16 -2.86 20.23
C LEU A 32 -38.97 -1.78 20.94
N ARG A 33 -38.32 -0.71 21.41
CA ARG A 33 -38.99 0.44 22.02
C ARG A 33 -39.95 1.11 21.04
N PHE A 34 -39.49 1.39 19.82
CA PHE A 34 -40.31 2.05 18.80
C PHE A 34 -41.50 1.20 18.38
N PHE A 35 -41.31 -0.10 18.14
CA PHE A 35 -42.41 -0.98 17.74
C PHE A 35 -43.39 -1.27 18.88
N ALA A 36 -42.94 -1.33 20.15
CA ALA A 36 -43.84 -1.49 21.29
C ALA A 36 -44.79 -0.29 21.49
N ALA A 37 -44.35 0.91 21.09
CA ALA A 37 -45.14 2.14 21.18
C ALA A 37 -45.94 2.48 19.91
N ALA A 38 -45.73 1.73 18.81
CA ALA A 38 -46.31 2.06 17.51
C ALA A 38 -47.74 1.51 17.32
N GLU A 39 -48.67 2.36 16.89
CA GLU A 39 -49.99 1.95 16.42
C GLU A 39 -49.92 1.48 14.94
N GLY A 40 -50.71 0.47 14.56
CA GLY A 40 -50.81 0.02 13.16
C GLY A 40 -49.73 -0.96 12.67
N ILE A 41 -48.95 -1.56 13.57
CA ILE A 41 -48.06 -2.68 13.26
C ILE A 41 -48.88 -3.95 13.01
N ASP A 42 -48.46 -4.77 12.03
CA ASP A 42 -49.09 -6.07 11.80
C ASP A 42 -48.96 -6.95 13.05
N PRO A 43 -50.05 -7.50 13.61
CA PRO A 43 -49.95 -8.49 14.67
C PRO A 43 -49.17 -9.75 14.25
N ALA A 44 -48.97 -10.00 12.96
CA ALA A 44 -48.15 -11.10 12.46
C ALA A 44 -46.63 -10.85 12.59
N ILE A 45 -46.20 -9.60 12.80
CA ILE A 45 -44.78 -9.27 12.98
C ILE A 45 -44.39 -9.55 14.44
N THR A 46 -43.40 -10.42 14.63
CA THR A 46 -42.80 -10.69 15.94
C THR A 46 -41.41 -10.08 15.99
N LEU A 47 -41.17 -9.15 16.92
CA LEU A 47 -39.83 -8.64 17.17
C LEU A 47 -39.11 -9.50 18.22
N ARG A 48 -37.82 -9.71 18.00
CA ARG A 48 -36.95 -10.47 18.89
C ARG A 48 -35.58 -9.82 18.95
N GLU A 49 -35.17 -9.44 20.14
CA GLU A 49 -33.79 -9.05 20.42
C GLU A 49 -32.85 -10.23 20.13
N THR A 50 -31.77 -9.97 19.39
CA THR A 50 -30.80 -11.00 19.02
C THR A 50 -29.43 -10.38 18.77
N THR A 51 -28.40 -11.21 18.79
CA THR A 51 -27.05 -10.83 18.34
C THR A 51 -26.82 -11.28 16.89
N PRO A 52 -25.86 -10.68 16.16
CA PRO A 52 -25.46 -11.15 14.84
C PRO A 52 -25.11 -12.65 14.83
N ALA A 53 -24.40 -13.13 15.85
CA ALA A 53 -24.02 -14.54 15.96
C ALA A 53 -25.24 -15.47 16.09
N ALA A 54 -26.22 -15.11 16.93
CA ALA A 54 -27.43 -15.90 17.10
C ALA A 54 -28.31 -15.88 15.83
N PHE A 55 -28.42 -14.74 15.16
CA PHE A 55 -29.14 -14.62 13.89
C PHE A 55 -28.51 -15.49 12.80
N VAL A 56 -27.18 -15.46 12.66
CA VAL A 56 -26.46 -16.32 11.70
C VAL A 56 -26.68 -17.80 11.99
N GLN A 57 -26.65 -18.22 13.26
CA GLN A 57 -26.94 -19.61 13.64
C GLN A 57 -28.38 -20.00 13.26
N HIS A 58 -29.35 -19.12 13.51
CA HIS A 58 -30.75 -19.33 13.17
C HIS A 58 -30.98 -19.48 11.67
N VAL A 59 -30.38 -18.61 10.85
CA VAL A 59 -30.45 -18.71 9.38
C VAL A 59 -29.76 -19.99 8.88
N ARG A 60 -28.59 -20.35 9.42
CA ARG A 60 -27.87 -21.59 9.05
C ARG A 60 -28.67 -22.85 9.36
N ALA A 61 -29.39 -22.88 10.48
CA ALA A 61 -30.23 -24.03 10.87
C ALA A 61 -31.34 -24.35 9.85
N ARG A 62 -31.70 -23.38 8.99
CA ARG A 62 -32.71 -23.57 7.94
C ARG A 62 -32.20 -24.26 6.68
N GLN A 63 -30.89 -24.52 6.58
CA GLN A 63 -30.28 -25.25 5.46
C GLN A 63 -30.69 -24.71 4.08
N LEU A 64 -30.75 -23.37 3.97
CA LEU A 64 -31.15 -22.69 2.74
C LEU A 64 -30.08 -22.87 1.67
N SER A 65 -30.51 -23.00 0.41
CA SER A 65 -29.61 -22.94 -0.75
C SER A 65 -29.31 -21.46 -1.07
N LEU A 66 -28.22 -20.94 -0.53
CA LEU A 66 -27.79 -19.56 -0.77
C LEU A 66 -26.86 -19.46 -2.00
N PRO A 67 -26.88 -18.34 -2.74
CA PRO A 67 -25.91 -18.10 -3.79
C PRO A 67 -24.49 -18.03 -3.20
N VAL A 68 -23.51 -18.52 -3.96
CA VAL A 68 -22.09 -18.42 -3.61
C VAL A 68 -21.50 -17.26 -4.40
N ILE A 69 -20.85 -16.33 -3.69
CA ILE A 69 -20.09 -15.23 -4.27
C ILE A 69 -18.60 -15.54 -4.03
N THR A 70 -17.77 -15.39 -5.06
CA THR A 70 -16.34 -15.73 -5.03
C THR A 70 -15.49 -14.57 -5.53
N GLY A 71 -14.29 -14.42 -4.98
CA GLY A 71 -13.34 -13.37 -5.38
C GLY A 71 -13.48 -12.09 -4.54
N GLU A 72 -12.90 -11.00 -5.05
CA GLU A 72 -12.96 -9.70 -4.39
C GLU A 72 -14.35 -9.05 -4.50
N LEU A 73 -14.83 -8.47 -3.40
CA LEU A 73 -16.09 -7.71 -3.37
C LEU A 73 -15.81 -6.23 -3.61
N ASN A 74 -15.19 -5.91 -4.74
CA ASN A 74 -14.84 -4.55 -5.14
C ASN A 74 -15.47 -4.23 -6.50
N SER A 75 -16.71 -3.72 -6.50
CA SER A 75 -17.44 -3.40 -7.72
C SER A 75 -18.29 -2.14 -7.54
N GLY A 76 -18.12 -1.19 -8.46
CA GLY A 76 -18.93 0.02 -8.54
C GLY A 76 -20.41 -0.24 -8.90
N LYS A 77 -20.76 -1.47 -9.29
CA LYS A 77 -22.12 -1.86 -9.68
C LYS A 77 -23.10 -1.84 -8.50
N TYR A 78 -22.63 -2.19 -7.32
CA TYR A 78 -23.47 -2.40 -6.14
C TYR A 78 -23.13 -1.48 -4.95
N GLY A 79 -22.06 -0.69 -5.06
CA GLY A 79 -21.65 0.24 -4.01
C GLY A 79 -20.51 1.15 -4.46
N ALA A 80 -20.28 2.22 -3.71
CA ALA A 80 -19.15 3.12 -3.94
C ALA A 80 -17.82 2.42 -3.58
N THR A 81 -16.83 2.51 -4.45
CA THR A 81 -15.51 1.85 -4.29
C THR A 81 -14.41 2.78 -3.78
N PHE A 82 -14.72 4.07 -3.57
CA PHE A 82 -13.85 5.11 -3.01
C PHE A 82 -12.37 5.05 -3.48
N PRO A 83 -12.10 5.10 -4.80
CA PRO A 83 -10.75 4.91 -5.34
C PRO A 83 -9.76 6.01 -4.92
N GLY A 84 -10.22 7.21 -4.58
CA GLY A 84 -9.36 8.31 -4.11
C GLY A 84 -8.60 7.97 -2.82
N THR A 85 -9.15 7.06 -2.01
CA THR A 85 -8.53 6.65 -0.73
C THR A 85 -7.18 5.96 -0.89
N PHE A 86 -6.90 5.38 -2.07
CA PHE A 86 -5.62 4.74 -2.36
C PHE A 86 -4.46 5.75 -2.48
N SER A 87 -4.73 6.96 -2.98
CA SER A 87 -3.72 8.00 -3.25
C SER A 87 -3.82 9.19 -2.28
N ALA A 88 -4.96 9.39 -1.61
CA ALA A 88 -5.15 10.43 -0.60
C ALA A 88 -4.06 10.33 0.49
N ARG A 89 -3.37 11.43 0.78
CA ARG A 89 -2.31 11.48 1.81
C ARG A 89 -1.30 10.33 1.67
N THR A 90 -0.76 10.13 0.45
CA THR A 90 0.17 9.03 0.11
C THR A 90 1.31 8.87 1.14
N TYR A 91 1.79 9.97 1.74
CA TYR A 91 2.80 9.92 2.80
C TYR A 91 2.42 9.02 3.99
N LEU A 92 1.13 8.96 4.38
CA LEU A 92 0.66 8.06 5.45
C LEU A 92 0.78 6.59 5.05
N LYS A 93 0.55 6.26 3.78
CA LYS A 93 0.68 4.89 3.26
C LYS A 93 2.15 4.46 3.23
N VAL A 94 3.05 5.37 2.86
CA VAL A 94 4.51 5.14 2.92
C VAL A 94 4.95 4.91 4.37
N MET A 95 4.59 5.80 5.29
CA MET A 95 4.93 5.63 6.72
C MET A 95 4.35 4.34 7.31
N ALA A 96 3.12 3.97 6.95
CA ALA A 96 2.50 2.71 7.37
C ALA A 96 3.29 1.50 6.87
N HIS A 97 3.66 1.50 5.58
CA HIS A 97 4.48 0.45 4.98
C HIS A 97 5.83 0.35 5.68
N ASP A 98 6.54 1.45 5.86
CA ASP A 98 7.87 1.48 6.45
C ASP A 98 7.86 0.98 7.90
N CYS A 99 6.88 1.41 8.70
CA CYS A 99 6.72 0.93 10.08
C CYS A 99 6.40 -0.57 10.14
N ALA A 100 5.43 -1.03 9.34
CA ALA A 100 5.06 -2.45 9.32
C ALA A 100 6.21 -3.32 8.80
N HIS A 101 6.93 -2.85 7.78
CA HIS A 101 8.08 -3.52 7.21
C HIS A 101 9.23 -3.61 8.23
N LEU A 102 9.61 -2.48 8.84
CA LEU A 102 10.65 -2.45 9.87
C LEU A 102 10.28 -3.36 11.05
N LEU A 103 9.05 -3.27 11.56
CA LEU A 103 8.62 -4.04 12.72
C LEU A 103 8.59 -5.55 12.44
N PHE A 104 7.88 -5.97 11.40
CA PHE A 104 7.58 -7.39 11.16
C PHE A 104 8.61 -8.10 10.28
N ARG A 105 9.40 -7.38 9.46
CA ARG A 105 10.43 -7.98 8.59
C ARG A 105 11.85 -7.85 9.15
N PHE A 106 12.09 -6.95 10.10
CA PHE A 106 13.41 -6.76 10.69
C PHE A 106 13.40 -6.87 12.22
N ALA A 107 12.72 -5.98 12.92
CA ALA A 107 12.81 -5.87 14.37
C ALA A 107 12.42 -7.16 15.09
N GLU A 108 11.25 -7.73 14.80
CA GLU A 108 10.77 -8.95 15.45
C GLU A 108 11.63 -10.19 15.09
N PRO A 109 11.96 -10.45 13.81
CA PRO A 109 12.89 -11.53 13.46
C PRO A 109 14.27 -11.40 14.12
N LEU A 110 14.85 -10.19 14.14
CA LEU A 110 16.16 -9.96 14.77
C LEU A 110 16.08 -10.09 16.29
N ALA A 111 15.03 -9.60 16.94
CA ALA A 111 14.87 -9.83 18.38
C ALA A 111 14.67 -11.30 18.72
N THR A 112 14.05 -12.08 17.84
CA THR A 112 13.95 -13.53 17.99
C THR A 112 15.33 -14.19 17.91
N LEU A 113 16.17 -13.79 16.94
CA LEU A 113 17.56 -14.25 16.86
C LEU A 113 18.40 -13.81 18.07
N ALA A 114 18.24 -12.56 18.52
CA ALA A 114 18.88 -12.05 19.72
C ALA A 114 18.43 -12.80 20.97
N TRP A 115 17.17 -13.27 21.00
CA TRP A 115 16.66 -14.12 22.07
C TRP A 115 17.33 -15.49 22.09
N CYS A 116 17.57 -16.09 20.93
CA CYS A 116 18.43 -17.29 20.84
C CYS A 116 19.86 -17.03 21.31
N ALA A 117 20.36 -15.80 21.17
CA ALA A 117 21.67 -15.35 21.70
C ALA A 117 21.62 -14.91 23.18
N GLY A 118 20.47 -15.03 23.87
CA GLY A 118 20.33 -14.76 25.31
C GLY A 118 19.77 -13.39 25.69
N ARG A 119 19.42 -12.51 24.73
CA ARG A 119 18.71 -11.25 25.01
C ARG A 119 17.23 -11.55 25.36
N PRO A 120 16.65 -11.04 26.45
CA PRO A 120 15.22 -11.23 26.71
C PRO A 120 14.34 -10.68 25.57
N TYR A 121 13.33 -11.43 25.13
CA TYR A 121 12.36 -10.95 24.15
C TYR A 121 11.30 -10.07 24.82
N ALA A 122 11.16 -8.83 24.37
CA ALA A 122 10.29 -7.83 24.98
C ALA A 122 8.84 -7.91 24.46
N THR A 123 8.12 -9.01 24.72
CA THR A 123 6.78 -9.26 24.17
C THR A 123 5.81 -8.08 24.28
N GLU A 124 5.70 -7.46 25.45
CA GLU A 124 4.78 -6.33 25.68
C GLU A 124 5.09 -5.11 24.81
N ARG A 125 6.37 -4.90 24.47
CA ARG A 125 6.82 -3.80 23.61
C ARG A 125 6.37 -4.02 22.17
N TYR A 126 6.59 -5.21 21.63
CA TYR A 126 6.14 -5.58 20.28
C TYR A 126 4.61 -5.55 20.15
N GLU A 127 3.91 -6.08 21.14
CA GLU A 127 2.44 -6.00 21.23
C GLU A 127 1.96 -4.54 21.23
N SER A 128 2.63 -3.66 21.99
CA SER A 128 2.30 -2.24 22.04
C SER A 128 2.51 -1.54 20.69
N TRP A 129 3.64 -1.77 20.02
CA TRP A 129 3.89 -1.20 18.69
C TRP A 129 2.88 -1.72 17.66
N ALA A 130 2.59 -3.03 17.65
CA ALA A 130 1.59 -3.61 16.76
C ALA A 130 0.19 -3.00 16.99
N ARG A 131 -0.21 -2.78 18.25
CA ARG A 131 -1.47 -2.09 18.58
C ARG A 131 -1.50 -0.65 18.09
N LEU A 132 -0.39 0.08 18.19
CA LEU A 132 -0.29 1.46 17.67
C LEU A 132 -0.44 1.49 16.14
N LEU A 133 0.21 0.57 15.42
CA LEU A 133 0.03 0.44 13.98
C LEU A 133 -1.41 0.05 13.62
N LEU A 134 -2.05 -0.83 14.40
CA LEU A 134 -3.44 -1.22 14.18
C LEU A 134 -4.42 -0.05 14.39
N GLN A 135 -4.18 0.82 15.38
CA GLN A 135 -4.97 2.03 15.58
C GLN A 135 -4.91 2.97 14.37
N ASN A 136 -3.73 3.10 13.75
CA ASN A 136 -3.56 3.88 12.53
C ASN A 136 -4.14 3.19 11.28
N ALA A 137 -4.39 1.87 11.34
CA ALA A 137 -4.97 1.09 10.24
C ALA A 137 -6.51 1.10 10.19
N VAL A 138 -7.17 1.79 11.12
CA VAL A 138 -8.63 2.06 11.03
C VAL A 138 -8.92 2.75 9.69
N HIS A 139 -10.00 2.34 9.02
CA HIS A 139 -10.27 2.74 7.64
C HIS A 139 -10.23 4.27 7.44
N ASP A 140 -10.95 5.06 8.25
CA ASP A 140 -10.94 6.52 8.11
C ASP A 140 -9.56 7.18 8.33
N CYS A 141 -8.70 6.51 9.11
CA CYS A 141 -7.33 6.93 9.34
C CYS A 141 -6.47 6.64 8.11
N ILE A 142 -6.29 5.36 7.76
CA ILE A 142 -5.35 4.95 6.70
C ILE A 142 -5.85 5.34 5.30
N CYS A 143 -7.17 5.41 5.07
CA CYS A 143 -7.73 5.94 3.82
C CYS A 143 -7.45 7.44 3.66
N GLY A 144 -7.10 8.16 4.73
CA GLY A 144 -6.71 9.57 4.65
C GLY A 144 -7.91 10.53 4.56
N VAL A 145 -9.07 10.09 5.04
CA VAL A 145 -10.38 10.74 4.85
C VAL A 145 -10.90 11.44 6.11
N SER A 146 -10.01 11.66 7.09
CA SER A 146 -10.30 12.38 8.33
C SER A 146 -9.77 13.82 8.28
N ILE A 147 -10.05 14.57 9.34
CA ILE A 147 -9.47 15.91 9.55
C ILE A 147 -7.96 15.83 9.79
N ASP A 148 -7.25 16.93 9.52
CA ASP A 148 -5.79 16.99 9.60
C ASP A 148 -5.24 16.56 10.97
N GLN A 149 -5.90 16.90 12.07
CA GLN A 149 -5.44 16.56 13.42
C GLN A 149 -5.39 15.05 13.67
N VAL A 150 -6.27 14.27 13.02
CA VAL A 150 -6.22 12.81 13.09
C VAL A 150 -4.93 12.32 12.41
N HIS A 151 -4.60 12.88 11.26
CA HIS A 151 -3.45 12.49 10.46
C HIS A 151 -2.12 12.97 11.04
N GLU A 152 -2.07 14.16 11.63
CA GLU A 152 -0.93 14.64 12.41
C GLU A 152 -0.59 13.67 13.56
N LYS A 153 -1.63 13.20 14.28
CA LYS A 153 -1.45 12.19 15.32
C LYS A 153 -0.96 10.84 14.76
N MET A 154 -1.43 10.44 13.58
CA MET A 154 -0.93 9.23 12.92
C MET A 154 0.57 9.33 12.63
N GLU A 155 1.03 10.47 12.11
CA GLU A 155 2.44 10.72 11.84
C GLU A 155 3.30 10.61 13.10
N ASP A 156 2.87 11.22 14.21
CA ASP A 156 3.58 11.13 15.49
C ASP A 156 3.71 9.69 15.99
N ILE A 157 2.66 8.89 15.83
CA ILE A 157 2.66 7.47 16.17
C ILE A 157 3.66 6.72 15.28
N TYR A 158 3.62 6.93 13.96
CA TYR A 158 4.53 6.27 13.02
C TYR A 158 5.99 6.63 13.29
N ARG A 159 6.32 7.92 13.46
CA ARG A 159 7.69 8.36 13.75
C ARG A 159 8.22 7.70 15.02
N ARG A 160 7.43 7.70 16.09
CA ARG A 160 7.80 7.04 17.36
C ARG A 160 8.03 5.54 17.19
N VAL A 161 7.08 4.82 16.58
CA VAL A 161 7.20 3.37 16.40
C VAL A 161 8.40 3.04 15.52
N PHE A 162 8.64 3.82 14.45
CA PHE A 162 9.78 3.63 13.57
C PHE A 162 11.11 3.83 14.30
N ASP A 163 11.27 4.95 15.02
CA ASP A 163 12.50 5.24 15.77
C ASP A 163 12.78 4.20 16.85
N ASP A 164 11.75 3.83 17.61
CA ASP A 164 11.84 2.82 18.67
C ASP A 164 12.19 1.42 18.10
N ALA A 165 11.55 1.02 16.99
CA ALA A 165 11.84 -0.26 16.33
C ALA A 165 13.24 -0.27 15.70
N ARG A 166 13.69 0.86 15.15
CA ARG A 166 15.04 1.02 14.59
C ARG A 166 16.10 0.86 15.67
N ALA A 167 15.88 1.45 16.85
CA ALA A 167 16.76 1.27 18.00
C ALA A 167 16.79 -0.20 18.47
N ASP A 168 15.65 -0.89 18.52
CA ASP A 168 15.63 -2.31 18.90
C ASP A 168 16.34 -3.21 17.87
N VAL A 169 16.27 -2.88 16.58
CA VAL A 169 17.08 -3.54 15.53
C VAL A 169 18.57 -3.40 15.83
N GLU A 170 19.06 -2.20 16.16
CA GLU A 170 20.47 -1.97 16.50
C GLU A 170 20.89 -2.75 17.76
N GLU A 171 20.06 -2.74 18.80
CA GLU A 171 20.30 -3.53 20.03
C GLU A 171 20.31 -5.04 19.77
N SER A 172 19.38 -5.51 18.93
CA SER A 172 19.28 -6.93 18.58
C SER A 172 20.49 -7.37 17.76
N LEU A 173 20.93 -6.59 16.77
CA LEU A 173 22.15 -6.85 16.02
C LEU A 173 23.39 -6.88 16.92
N ALA A 174 23.50 -5.94 17.86
CA ALA A 174 24.60 -5.91 18.82
C ALA A 174 24.63 -7.18 19.70
N ALA A 175 23.47 -7.65 20.17
CA ALA A 175 23.37 -8.88 20.94
C ALA A 175 23.71 -10.13 20.11
N ILE A 176 23.23 -10.21 18.87
CA ILE A 176 23.51 -11.33 17.95
C ILE A 176 25.01 -11.40 17.63
N LEU A 177 25.63 -10.26 17.35
CA LEU A 177 27.01 -10.18 16.86
C LEU A 177 28.06 -10.06 17.97
N GLY A 178 27.65 -9.97 19.25
CA GLY A 178 28.54 -9.65 20.36
C GLY A 178 29.77 -10.57 20.51
N ASP A 179 29.61 -11.85 20.21
CA ASP A 179 30.68 -12.86 20.29
C ASP A 179 31.34 -13.17 18.93
N PHE A 180 30.95 -12.48 17.86
CA PHE A 180 31.49 -12.72 16.53
C PHE A 180 32.89 -12.10 16.39
N ALA A 181 33.77 -12.77 15.63
CA ALA A 181 35.06 -12.21 15.27
C ALA A 181 34.88 -10.90 14.46
N PRO A 182 35.79 -9.91 14.57
CA PRO A 182 35.73 -8.70 13.76
C PRO A 182 35.61 -9.03 12.27
N GLY A 183 34.62 -8.45 11.61
CA GLY A 183 34.29 -8.76 10.23
C GLY A 183 33.02 -8.04 9.77
N LEU A 184 32.62 -8.33 8.53
CA LEU A 184 31.35 -7.88 7.98
C LEU A 184 30.42 -9.07 7.86
N TYR A 185 29.17 -8.91 8.26
CA TYR A 185 28.17 -9.97 8.28
C TYR A 185 26.86 -9.47 7.71
N ALA A 186 26.14 -10.35 7.00
CA ALA A 186 24.75 -10.16 6.65
C ALA A 186 23.86 -10.87 7.68
N ALA A 187 22.91 -10.15 8.27
CA ALA A 187 21.86 -10.72 9.08
C ALA A 187 20.60 -10.91 8.22
N GLY A 188 20.34 -12.14 7.81
CA GLY A 188 19.15 -12.51 7.03
C GLY A 188 17.92 -12.65 7.93
N THR A 189 16.83 -11.97 7.57
CA THR A 189 15.51 -12.08 8.24
C THR A 189 14.44 -12.68 7.33
N THR A 190 14.81 -13.02 6.10
CA THR A 190 13.94 -13.64 5.11
C THR A 190 14.00 -15.17 5.17
N PRO A 191 12.89 -15.89 4.92
CA PRO A 191 12.89 -17.36 4.89
C PRO A 191 13.54 -17.96 3.63
N PHE A 192 13.92 -17.15 2.64
CA PHE A 192 14.50 -17.63 1.37
C PHE A 192 15.98 -17.27 1.24
N ALA A 193 16.70 -18.10 0.48
CA ALA A 193 18.09 -17.84 0.14
C ALA A 193 18.22 -16.54 -0.67
N VAL A 194 19.31 -15.83 -0.44
CA VAL A 194 19.67 -14.59 -1.14
C VAL A 194 21.07 -14.78 -1.70
N ASP A 195 21.25 -14.53 -2.99
CA ASP A 195 22.56 -14.49 -3.66
C ASP A 195 22.57 -13.28 -4.58
N GLN A 196 23.08 -12.15 -4.07
CA GLN A 196 23.09 -10.89 -4.82
C GLN A 196 24.15 -9.92 -4.31
N TRP A 197 24.67 -9.08 -5.21
CA TRP A 197 25.48 -7.92 -4.84
C TRP A 197 24.57 -6.80 -4.31
N GLN A 198 24.93 -6.23 -3.17
CA GLN A 198 24.17 -5.13 -2.54
C GLN A 198 25.11 -3.98 -2.15
N PRO A 199 24.68 -2.71 -2.30
CA PRO A 199 25.45 -1.58 -1.80
C PRO A 199 25.44 -1.53 -0.27
N ALA A 200 26.62 -1.37 0.33
CA ALA A 200 26.82 -1.17 1.75
C ALA A 200 27.86 -0.06 1.96
N GLY A 201 27.38 1.18 2.10
CA GLY A 201 28.23 2.36 2.26
C GLY A 201 29.01 2.70 0.99
N GLY A 202 30.34 2.48 0.99
CA GLY A 202 31.21 2.74 -0.16
C GLY A 202 31.58 1.50 -0.98
N GLU A 203 31.05 0.34 -0.61
CA GLU A 203 31.37 -0.95 -1.21
C GLU A 203 30.11 -1.65 -1.71
N LEU A 204 30.24 -2.47 -2.74
CA LEU A 204 29.32 -3.57 -3.00
C LEU A 204 29.78 -4.79 -2.23
N VAL A 205 28.83 -5.48 -1.63
CA VAL A 205 29.04 -6.71 -0.89
C VAL A 205 28.23 -7.83 -1.52
N HIS A 206 28.85 -9.00 -1.69
CA HIS A 206 28.13 -10.17 -2.18
C HIS A 206 27.42 -10.84 -1.01
N VAL A 207 26.11 -10.64 -0.93
CA VAL A 207 25.28 -11.21 0.13
C VAL A 207 24.81 -12.59 -0.31
N GLN A 208 25.34 -13.61 0.34
CA GLN A 208 24.97 -15.00 0.16
C GLN A 208 24.42 -15.55 1.48
N THR A 209 23.13 -15.85 1.53
CA THR A 209 22.43 -16.37 2.70
C THR A 209 21.55 -17.56 2.32
N ASP A 210 21.34 -18.48 3.26
CA ASP A 210 20.40 -19.61 3.13
C ASP A 210 19.06 -19.32 3.85
N GLY A 211 18.68 -18.05 3.95
CA GLY A 211 17.49 -17.58 4.68
C GLY A 211 17.84 -16.87 5.99
N VAL A 212 17.14 -17.24 7.07
CA VAL A 212 17.26 -16.57 8.37
C VAL A 212 18.56 -16.99 9.06
N GLY A 213 19.38 -16.02 9.47
CA GLY A 213 20.64 -16.28 10.16
C GLY A 213 21.67 -15.17 9.99
N VAL A 214 22.93 -15.46 10.35
CA VAL A 214 24.07 -14.53 10.19
C VAL A 214 25.13 -15.20 9.34
N PHE A 215 25.57 -14.48 8.31
CA PHE A 215 26.47 -15.00 7.27
C PHE A 215 27.66 -14.06 7.10
N ALA A 216 28.87 -14.59 7.09
CA ALA A 216 30.07 -13.79 6.91
C ALA A 216 30.18 -13.30 5.45
N ILE A 217 30.50 -12.02 5.28
CA ILE A 217 30.70 -11.40 3.97
C ILE A 217 32.19 -11.35 3.67
N THR A 218 32.58 -12.04 2.61
CA THR A 218 33.98 -12.16 2.17
C THR A 218 34.21 -11.35 0.90
N ASP A 219 33.33 -11.52 -0.08
CA ASP A 219 33.43 -10.84 -1.38
C ASP A 219 32.89 -9.42 -1.32
N ARG A 220 33.79 -8.48 -1.63
CA ARG A 220 33.51 -7.04 -1.66
C ARG A 220 34.24 -6.37 -2.81
N MET A 221 33.66 -5.32 -3.36
CA MET A 221 34.32 -4.47 -4.34
C MET A 221 33.94 -3.00 -4.15
N PRO A 222 34.82 -2.06 -4.49
CA PRO A 222 34.52 -0.64 -4.32
C PRO A 222 33.38 -0.19 -5.24
N ILE A 223 32.60 0.77 -4.75
CA ILE A 223 31.72 1.60 -5.58
C ILE A 223 32.47 2.89 -5.90
N ALA A 224 32.76 3.12 -7.18
CA ALA A 224 33.28 4.40 -7.63
C ALA A 224 32.18 5.46 -7.51
N ARG A 225 32.46 6.54 -6.79
CA ARG A 225 31.60 7.72 -6.76
C ARG A 225 32.06 8.69 -7.84
N THR A 226 31.11 9.11 -8.66
CA THR A 226 31.35 9.95 -9.84
C THR A 226 30.43 11.16 -9.80
N ASP A 227 30.72 12.15 -10.64
CA ASP A 227 29.86 13.30 -10.92
C ASP A 227 29.85 13.51 -12.44
N GLU A 228 29.64 12.40 -13.15
CA GLU A 228 29.74 12.34 -14.60
C GLU A 228 28.35 12.59 -15.20
N ALA A 229 28.16 13.76 -15.81
CA ALA A 229 26.98 14.02 -16.63
C ALA A 229 27.01 13.13 -17.88
N VAL A 230 25.93 12.38 -18.10
CA VAL A 230 25.83 11.40 -19.19
C VAL A 230 24.72 11.80 -20.18
N GLU A 231 25.11 12.06 -21.42
CA GLU A 231 24.16 12.30 -22.53
C GLU A 231 23.35 11.04 -22.91
N GLY A 232 23.85 9.88 -22.48
CA GLY A 232 23.18 8.60 -22.59
C GLY A 232 23.89 7.55 -21.75
N PHE A 233 23.12 6.71 -21.08
CA PHE A 233 23.63 5.62 -20.26
C PHE A 233 22.99 4.30 -20.68
N THR A 234 23.78 3.24 -20.80
CA THR A 234 23.27 1.91 -21.14
C THR A 234 23.65 0.94 -20.04
N TRP A 235 22.66 0.16 -19.60
CA TRP A 235 22.82 -0.95 -18.68
C TRP A 235 22.40 -2.25 -19.36
N GLN A 236 23.12 -3.32 -19.07
CA GLN A 236 22.74 -4.67 -19.50
C GLN A 236 23.17 -5.68 -18.44
N ASN A 237 22.24 -6.55 -18.04
CA ASN A 237 22.51 -7.70 -17.20
C ASN A 237 21.90 -8.98 -17.83
N ALA A 238 21.79 -10.05 -17.05
CA ALA A 238 21.24 -11.32 -17.53
C ALA A 238 19.72 -11.30 -17.80
N HIS A 239 19.03 -10.26 -17.35
CA HIS A 239 17.56 -10.18 -17.33
C HIS A 239 17.02 -9.10 -18.27
N TYR A 240 17.68 -7.94 -18.36
CA TYR A 240 17.20 -6.80 -19.16
C TYR A 240 18.34 -5.95 -19.70
N ALA A 241 18.02 -5.18 -20.75
CA ALA A 241 18.83 -4.08 -21.24
C ALA A 241 18.02 -2.78 -21.12
N ALA A 242 18.65 -1.73 -20.60
CA ALA A 242 18.03 -0.43 -20.42
C ALA A 242 18.92 0.68 -20.97
N HIS A 243 18.31 1.72 -21.51
CA HIS A 243 18.97 2.94 -21.94
C HIS A 243 18.31 4.14 -21.27
N VAL A 244 19.11 5.06 -20.74
CA VAL A 244 18.65 6.34 -20.21
C VAL A 244 19.17 7.45 -21.11
N THR A 245 18.27 8.29 -21.61
CA THR A 245 18.62 9.41 -22.50
C THR A 245 19.07 10.63 -21.69
N SER A 246 19.65 11.63 -22.37
CA SER A 246 19.98 12.92 -21.76
C SER A 246 18.78 13.69 -21.19
N ARG A 247 17.56 13.27 -21.51
CA ARG A 247 16.31 13.83 -20.97
C ARG A 247 15.75 13.04 -19.79
N GLY A 248 16.50 12.07 -19.25
CA GLY A 248 16.06 11.22 -18.15
C GLY A 248 15.02 10.17 -18.54
N THR A 249 14.67 10.05 -19.83
CA THR A 249 13.77 8.99 -20.32
C THR A 249 14.45 7.64 -20.22
N VAL A 250 13.81 6.69 -19.56
CA VAL A 250 14.28 5.31 -19.46
C VAL A 250 13.59 4.45 -20.51
N VAL A 251 14.39 3.74 -21.31
CA VAL A 251 13.94 2.87 -22.39
C VAL A 251 14.37 1.44 -22.09
N VAL A 252 13.42 0.51 -22.05
CA VAL A 252 13.65 -0.94 -21.93
C VAL A 252 12.89 -1.63 -23.05
N ASP A 253 13.55 -2.45 -23.86
CA ASP A 253 12.95 -3.15 -25.01
C ASP A 253 12.09 -2.24 -25.93
N ASP A 254 12.64 -1.08 -26.30
CA ASP A 254 11.98 -0.03 -27.09
C ASP A 254 10.73 0.60 -26.45
N ARG A 255 10.56 0.47 -25.12
CA ARG A 255 9.46 1.06 -24.36
C ARG A 255 9.94 2.10 -23.36
N GLU A 256 9.27 3.24 -23.34
CA GLU A 256 9.50 4.28 -22.35
C GLU A 256 8.84 3.90 -21.01
N LEU A 257 9.63 3.94 -19.95
CA LEU A 257 9.22 3.60 -18.60
C LEU A 257 9.40 4.80 -17.67
N GLY A 258 8.43 4.98 -16.78
CA GLY A 258 8.53 5.91 -15.67
C GLY A 258 8.26 7.37 -16.02
N THR A 259 7.50 7.62 -17.09
CA THR A 259 7.10 8.99 -17.47
C THR A 259 6.17 9.57 -16.42
N MET A 260 6.53 10.71 -15.83
CA MET A 260 5.72 11.38 -14.81
C MET A 260 4.83 12.45 -15.42
N THR A 261 3.52 12.21 -15.44
CA THR A 261 2.49 13.13 -15.95
C THR A 261 1.79 13.86 -14.82
N VAL A 262 1.44 15.13 -15.06
CA VAL A 262 0.71 15.98 -14.12
C VAL A 262 -0.70 16.17 -14.62
N TRP A 263 -1.67 15.84 -13.79
CA TRP A 263 -3.09 15.96 -14.04
C TRP A 263 -3.72 16.94 -13.05
N GLU A 264 -4.79 17.59 -13.47
CA GLU A 264 -5.69 18.28 -12.56
C GLU A 264 -6.48 17.24 -11.77
N GLU A 265 -6.54 17.41 -10.44
CA GLU A 265 -7.39 16.59 -9.57
C GLU A 265 -8.64 17.38 -9.23
N CYS A 266 -9.81 16.87 -9.60
CA CYS A 266 -11.10 17.52 -9.37
C CYS A 266 -11.90 16.89 -8.21
N GLY A 267 -11.44 15.76 -7.68
CA GLY A 267 -12.13 15.01 -6.64
C GLY A 267 -11.76 15.44 -5.22
N ASP A 268 -12.18 14.62 -4.26
CA ASP A 268 -11.83 14.72 -2.85
C ASP A 268 -11.01 13.50 -2.36
N THR A 269 -10.94 13.30 -1.04
CA THR A 269 -10.19 12.18 -0.45
C THR A 269 -10.82 10.79 -0.69
N TYR A 270 -12.08 10.73 -1.13
CA TYR A 270 -12.81 9.50 -1.44
C TYR A 270 -12.85 9.20 -2.94
N SER A 271 -12.99 10.24 -3.78
CA SER A 271 -13.15 10.11 -5.22
C SER A 271 -11.84 10.30 -5.99
N ASP A 272 -11.70 9.62 -7.12
CA ASP A 272 -10.74 9.99 -8.16
C ASP A 272 -11.55 10.66 -9.28
N GLU A 273 -11.40 11.97 -9.44
CA GLU A 273 -11.98 12.70 -10.57
C GLU A 273 -10.87 13.31 -11.41
N SER A 274 -10.42 12.51 -12.37
CA SER A 274 -9.38 12.88 -13.31
C SER A 274 -9.79 14.09 -14.15
N GLY A 275 -9.13 15.23 -13.94
CA GLY A 275 -9.26 16.45 -14.73
C GLY A 275 -8.40 16.43 -15.99
N ALA A 276 -8.05 17.62 -16.49
CA ALA A 276 -7.23 17.75 -17.69
C ALA A 276 -5.76 17.35 -17.44
N LEU A 277 -5.10 16.78 -18.47
CA LEU A 277 -3.64 16.64 -18.48
C LEU A 277 -3.00 18.03 -18.52
N LEU A 278 -2.25 18.38 -17.48
CA LEU A 278 -1.60 19.68 -17.32
C LEU A 278 -0.17 19.69 -17.89
N GLY A 279 0.50 18.53 -17.92
CA GLY A 279 1.81 18.39 -18.54
C GLY A 279 2.58 17.15 -18.08
N THR A 280 3.90 17.23 -18.19
CA THR A 280 4.84 16.16 -17.84
C THR A 280 6.02 16.78 -17.09
N LEU A 281 6.51 16.10 -16.06
CA LEU A 281 7.78 16.49 -15.44
C LEU A 281 8.90 16.19 -16.42
N LEU A 282 9.61 17.23 -16.87
CA LEU A 282 10.75 17.11 -17.77
C LEU A 282 12.04 17.22 -16.97
N ALA A 283 13.05 16.43 -17.33
CA ALA A 283 14.37 16.58 -16.74
C ALA A 283 14.88 18.01 -16.88
N THR A 284 15.28 18.62 -15.77
CA THR A 284 15.86 19.97 -15.72
C THR A 284 17.38 19.94 -15.74
N SER A 285 17.96 18.76 -15.49
CA SER A 285 19.39 18.47 -15.59
C SER A 285 19.63 17.21 -16.42
N VAL A 286 20.80 17.15 -17.07
CA VAL A 286 21.26 15.91 -17.71
C VAL A 286 21.53 14.89 -16.59
N PRO A 287 21.15 13.60 -16.76
CA PRO A 287 21.45 12.59 -15.78
C PRO A 287 22.92 12.54 -15.39
N VAL A 288 23.17 12.40 -14.09
CA VAL A 288 24.50 12.29 -13.52
C VAL A 288 24.68 10.88 -13.00
N LEU A 289 25.72 10.20 -13.49
CA LEU A 289 26.18 8.95 -12.91
C LEU A 289 26.90 9.27 -11.60
N VAL A 290 26.33 8.82 -10.48
CA VAL A 290 26.85 9.10 -9.13
C VAL A 290 27.51 7.91 -8.47
N GLU A 291 27.13 6.69 -8.86
CA GLU A 291 27.73 5.45 -8.39
C GLU A 291 27.95 4.49 -9.55
N ARG A 292 29.11 3.84 -9.58
CA ARG A 292 29.43 2.80 -10.55
C ARG A 292 30.30 1.70 -9.95
N SER A 293 29.93 0.46 -10.25
CA SER A 293 30.74 -0.72 -10.02
C SER A 293 30.44 -1.77 -11.11
N ALA A 294 31.00 -2.98 -11.01
CA ALA A 294 30.79 -4.03 -12.00
C ALA A 294 29.34 -4.54 -12.04
N HIS A 295 28.63 -4.50 -10.92
CA HIS A 295 27.28 -5.02 -10.75
C HIS A 295 26.26 -3.97 -10.28
N HIS A 296 26.62 -2.69 -10.36
CA HIS A 296 25.81 -1.60 -9.82
C HIS A 296 26.07 -0.30 -10.56
N ALA A 297 25.02 0.45 -10.82
CA ALA A 297 25.11 1.82 -11.26
C ALA A 297 23.93 2.64 -10.74
N VAL A 298 24.18 3.90 -10.42
CA VAL A 298 23.13 4.83 -10.04
C VAL A 298 23.21 6.11 -10.85
N LEU A 299 22.09 6.47 -11.46
CA LEU A 299 21.89 7.77 -12.08
C LEU A 299 20.98 8.62 -11.19
N VAL A 300 21.26 9.93 -11.14
CA VAL A 300 20.36 10.92 -10.55
C VAL A 300 20.09 12.05 -11.53
N PHE A 301 18.89 12.59 -11.50
CA PHE A 301 18.53 13.83 -12.20
C PHE A 301 17.34 14.47 -11.53
N ASP A 302 17.19 15.77 -11.78
CA ASP A 302 16.02 16.52 -11.33
C ASP A 302 15.03 16.64 -12.50
N ALA A 303 13.73 16.61 -12.20
CA ALA A 303 12.67 16.84 -13.15
C ALA A 303 11.65 17.83 -12.58
N ALA A 304 11.02 18.62 -13.45
CA ALA A 304 10.07 19.62 -13.01
C ALA A 304 8.94 19.85 -14.03
N TRP A 305 7.81 20.27 -13.50
CA TRP A 305 6.69 20.86 -14.21
C TRP A 305 6.25 22.13 -13.47
N GLN A 306 5.96 23.20 -14.21
CA GLN A 306 5.63 24.50 -13.65
C GLN A 306 4.47 25.15 -14.42
N ALA A 307 3.51 25.69 -13.66
CA ALA A 307 2.48 26.60 -14.10
C ALA A 307 2.56 27.92 -13.31
N VAL A 308 1.58 28.82 -13.50
CA VAL A 308 1.58 30.16 -12.88
C VAL A 308 1.52 30.11 -11.35
N ASP A 309 0.72 29.22 -10.79
CA ASP A 309 0.42 29.10 -9.36
C ASP A 309 0.65 27.69 -8.78
N ARG A 310 1.09 26.77 -9.64
CA ARG A 310 1.21 25.33 -9.37
C ARG A 310 2.53 24.80 -9.91
N SER A 311 3.15 23.86 -9.21
CA SER A 311 4.37 23.19 -9.65
C SER A 311 4.52 21.80 -9.05
N ALA A 312 5.34 20.99 -9.70
CA ALA A 312 5.80 19.71 -9.18
C ALA A 312 7.28 19.53 -9.56
N THR A 313 8.11 19.16 -8.59
CA THR A 313 9.52 18.83 -8.79
C THR A 313 9.81 17.44 -8.26
N ALA A 314 10.72 16.74 -8.92
CA ALA A 314 11.12 15.40 -8.53
C ALA A 314 12.63 15.27 -8.60
N GLN A 315 13.25 14.79 -7.52
CA GLN A 315 14.60 14.21 -7.61
C GLN A 315 14.44 12.73 -7.90
N VAL A 316 14.96 12.30 -9.05
CA VAL A 316 14.86 10.92 -9.53
C VAL A 316 16.19 10.23 -9.34
N ARG A 317 16.20 9.10 -8.64
CA ARG A 317 17.34 8.19 -8.51
C ARG A 317 17.02 6.84 -9.14
N LEU A 318 17.75 6.49 -10.19
CA LEU A 318 17.65 5.21 -10.89
C LEU A 318 18.75 4.29 -10.42
N THR A 319 18.40 3.11 -9.90
CA THR A 319 19.37 2.09 -9.48
C THR A 319 19.29 0.88 -10.40
N PHE A 320 20.45 0.54 -10.99
CA PHE A 320 20.67 -0.61 -11.85
C PHE A 320 21.59 -1.59 -11.12
N ASP A 321 21.24 -2.87 -11.11
CA ASP A 321 22.09 -3.91 -10.53
C ASP A 321 21.97 -5.24 -11.31
N ALA A 322 22.55 -6.31 -10.77
CA ALA A 322 22.52 -7.64 -11.39
C ALA A 322 21.15 -8.35 -11.28
N SER A 323 20.21 -7.82 -10.51
CA SER A 323 18.89 -8.41 -10.28
C SER A 323 17.94 -8.16 -11.48
N PRO A 324 16.77 -8.83 -11.55
CA PRO A 324 15.77 -8.54 -12.59
C PRO A 324 15.02 -7.23 -12.37
N LEU A 325 15.44 -6.40 -11.39
CA LEU A 325 14.73 -5.19 -11.00
C LEU A 325 15.49 -3.93 -11.43
N LEU A 326 14.77 -3.03 -12.10
CA LEU A 326 15.15 -1.64 -12.25
C LEU A 326 14.37 -0.81 -11.23
N ARG A 327 15.06 0.00 -10.43
CA ARG A 327 14.45 0.71 -9.29
C ARG A 327 14.47 2.21 -9.50
N TRP A 328 13.35 2.85 -9.24
CA TRP A 328 13.21 4.29 -9.09
C TRP A 328 13.02 4.62 -7.60
N ALA A 329 13.79 5.58 -7.10
CA ALA A 329 13.44 6.33 -5.91
C ALA A 329 13.17 7.77 -6.34
N ILE A 330 12.00 8.29 -5.95
CA ILE A 330 11.52 9.60 -6.37
C ILE A 330 11.17 10.40 -5.13
N GLU A 331 11.89 11.50 -4.93
CA GLU A 331 11.51 12.50 -3.94
C GLU A 331 10.69 13.57 -4.68
N LEU A 332 9.37 13.52 -4.50
CA LEU A 332 8.42 14.41 -5.14
C LEU A 332 8.03 15.54 -4.18
N ASP A 333 8.10 16.77 -4.67
CA ASP A 333 7.59 17.97 -4.00
C ASP A 333 6.64 18.71 -4.95
N SER A 334 5.67 19.43 -4.38
CA SER A 334 4.68 20.16 -5.17
C SER A 334 4.22 21.42 -4.46
N GLN A 335 3.91 22.44 -5.26
CA GLN A 335 3.30 23.68 -4.78
C GLN A 335 1.92 23.87 -5.41
N GLY A 336 0.97 24.32 -4.60
CA GLY A 336 -0.41 24.54 -5.01
C GLY A 336 -1.33 23.40 -4.59
N ALA A 337 -2.53 23.35 -5.18
CA ALA A 337 -3.55 22.34 -4.89
C ALA A 337 -4.13 21.76 -6.19
N ASN A 338 -4.93 20.71 -6.08
CA ASN A 338 -5.64 20.08 -7.19
C ASN A 338 -4.70 19.58 -8.28
N LEU A 339 -3.61 18.91 -7.84
CA LEU A 339 -2.60 18.29 -8.68
C LEU A 339 -2.49 16.81 -8.35
N ARG A 340 -2.40 15.99 -9.39
CA ARG A 340 -2.04 14.58 -9.28
C ARG A 340 -0.84 14.31 -10.17
N VAL A 341 0.20 13.70 -9.60
CA VAL A 341 1.35 13.21 -10.36
C VAL A 341 1.22 11.69 -10.50
N GLU A 342 1.22 11.23 -11.74
CA GLU A 342 1.18 9.81 -12.07
C GLU A 342 2.46 9.41 -12.76
N MET A 343 2.94 8.20 -12.46
CA MET A 343 4.09 7.62 -13.14
C MET A 343 3.61 6.48 -14.05
N ALA A 344 3.77 6.67 -15.36
CA ALA A 344 3.32 5.73 -16.38
C ALA A 344 4.45 4.78 -16.82
N PHE A 345 4.12 3.50 -16.96
CA PHE A 345 5.01 2.47 -17.48
C PHE A 345 4.37 1.84 -18.72
N ALA A 346 4.93 2.11 -19.90
CA ALA A 346 4.38 1.55 -21.14
C ALA A 346 4.75 0.06 -21.26
N THR A 347 3.83 -0.83 -20.89
CA THR A 347 4.04 -2.29 -20.95
C THR A 347 4.04 -2.86 -22.38
N GLY A 348 3.51 -2.11 -23.35
CA GLY A 348 3.75 -2.35 -24.78
C GLY A 348 3.05 -3.56 -25.41
N GLY A 349 2.28 -4.36 -24.66
CA GLY A 349 1.58 -5.54 -25.16
C GLY A 349 0.31 -5.89 -24.36
N PRO A 350 -0.55 -6.77 -24.89
CA PRO A 350 -1.69 -7.29 -24.13
C PRO A 350 -1.19 -8.15 -22.97
N GLY A 351 -1.88 -8.07 -21.83
CA GLY A 351 -1.54 -8.85 -20.63
C GLY A 351 -2.69 -8.87 -19.64
N ALA A 352 -2.57 -9.73 -18.64
CA ALA A 352 -3.45 -9.73 -17.48
C ALA A 352 -2.91 -8.78 -16.42
N ILE A 353 -3.81 -8.05 -15.73
CA ILE A 353 -3.44 -7.24 -14.58
C ILE A 353 -3.50 -8.15 -13.35
N HIS A 354 -2.37 -8.35 -12.71
CA HIS A 354 -2.27 -9.05 -11.43
C HIS A 354 -2.02 -8.04 -10.32
N ALA A 355 -2.91 -7.98 -9.33
CA ALA A 355 -2.81 -7.07 -8.19
C ALA A 355 -2.53 -7.88 -6.92
N GLY A 356 -1.49 -7.47 -6.18
CA GLY A 356 -1.19 -8.05 -4.87
C GLY A 356 -2.26 -7.68 -3.84
N MET A 357 -2.74 -8.66 -3.11
CA MET A 357 -3.71 -8.53 -2.01
C MET A 357 -3.12 -9.18 -0.75
N PRO A 358 -3.67 -8.91 0.45
CA PRO A 358 -3.23 -9.60 1.66
C PRO A 358 -3.33 -11.12 1.48
N PHE A 359 -2.16 -11.78 1.43
CA PHE A 359 -2.01 -13.22 1.25
C PHE A 359 -2.54 -13.79 -0.08
N ASP A 360 -2.74 -12.96 -1.11
CA ASP A 360 -3.28 -13.40 -2.40
C ASP A 360 -2.78 -12.54 -3.57
N VAL A 361 -2.99 -13.02 -4.80
CA VAL A 361 -2.80 -12.25 -6.04
C VAL A 361 -4.04 -12.41 -6.89
N VAL A 362 -4.78 -11.31 -7.05
CA VAL A 362 -6.03 -11.32 -7.83
C VAL A 362 -5.76 -10.90 -9.27
N THR A 363 -6.55 -11.45 -10.20
CA THR A 363 -6.51 -11.05 -11.61
C THR A 363 -7.66 -10.09 -11.89
N ARG A 364 -7.35 -8.91 -12.43
CA ARG A 364 -8.33 -7.87 -12.77
C ARG A 364 -8.42 -7.66 -14.27
N PRO A 365 -9.61 -7.38 -14.81
CA PRO A 365 -9.74 -6.91 -16.19
C PRO A 365 -9.17 -5.49 -16.32
N VAL A 366 -8.75 -5.12 -17.53
CA VAL A 366 -8.28 -3.75 -17.84
C VAL A 366 -9.40 -2.72 -17.69
N ALA A 367 -10.62 -3.11 -18.06
CA ALA A 367 -11.82 -2.30 -17.92
C ALA A 367 -12.90 -3.14 -17.23
N ASP A 368 -13.51 -2.58 -16.19
CA ASP A 368 -14.72 -3.15 -15.61
C ASP A 368 -15.90 -2.85 -16.54
N ASN A 369 -16.45 -3.91 -17.13
CA ASN A 369 -17.62 -3.84 -18.00
C ASN A 369 -18.88 -4.40 -17.32
N ASP A 370 -18.77 -4.89 -16.09
CA ASP A 370 -19.92 -5.34 -15.31
C ASP A 370 -20.43 -4.20 -14.43
N LEU A 371 -20.93 -3.14 -15.09
CA LEU A 371 -21.52 -1.98 -14.44
C LEU A 371 -22.99 -1.83 -14.87
N LEU A 372 -23.77 -1.12 -14.06
CA LEU A 372 -25.13 -0.75 -14.45
C LEU A 372 -25.10 0.25 -15.62
N PRO A 373 -26.10 0.21 -16.52
CA PRO A 373 -26.23 1.24 -17.55
C PRO A 373 -26.44 2.62 -16.91
N ARG A 374 -25.95 3.68 -17.56
CA ARG A 374 -26.14 5.07 -17.08
C ARG A 374 -27.60 5.45 -16.86
N ALA A 375 -28.50 4.85 -17.64
CA ALA A 375 -29.94 4.93 -17.44
C ALA A 375 -30.42 3.58 -16.92
N VAL A 376 -30.80 3.54 -15.64
CA VAL A 376 -31.34 2.36 -14.98
C VAL A 376 -32.87 2.39 -15.07
N GLU A 377 -33.52 1.23 -15.27
CA GLU A 377 -34.98 1.14 -15.29
C GLU A 377 -35.58 1.63 -13.97
N GLY A 378 -36.77 2.23 -14.01
CA GLY A 378 -37.35 2.95 -12.87
C GLY A 378 -37.58 2.11 -11.63
N ASP A 379 -37.83 0.81 -11.77
CA ASP A 379 -37.98 -0.09 -10.62
C ASP A 379 -36.63 -0.43 -9.98
N LEU A 380 -35.60 -0.67 -10.79
CA LEU A 380 -34.24 -0.92 -10.30
C LEU A 380 -33.61 0.36 -9.70
N ALA A 381 -33.93 1.54 -10.24
CA ALA A 381 -33.52 2.83 -9.70
C ALA A 381 -34.21 3.21 -8.36
N ARG A 382 -35.26 2.48 -7.94
CA ARG A 382 -35.87 2.64 -6.60
C ARG A 382 -35.27 1.69 -5.56
N ILE A 383 -34.54 0.68 -6.03
CA ILE A 383 -33.97 -0.41 -5.26
C ILE A 383 -32.51 -0.10 -4.92
N LEU A 384 -31.78 0.41 -5.91
CA LEU A 384 -30.47 1.05 -5.76
C LEU A 384 -30.62 2.46 -5.20
#